data_AF-A0A0T6XN12-F1
#
_entry.id   AF-A0A0T6XN12-F1
#
_cell.length_a   1.000
_cell.length_b   1.000
_cell.length_c   1.000
_cell.angle_alpha   90.00
_cell.angle_beta   90.00
_cell.angle_gamma   90.00
#
_symmetry.space_group_name_H-M   'P 1'
#
loop_
_entity.id
_entity.type
_entity.pdbx_description
1 polymer ?
#
loop_
_entity_poly.entity_id
_entity_poly.type
_entity_poly.pdbx_seq_one_letter_code
_entity_poly.pdbx_strand_id
1 'polypeptide(L)'
;MDFEKIGRARLMMRLPRHRQQLAELRFLSLSTLLEAYGIAVITRDELREHAISGDPLTARYENDCQAIEDKVVSLLTNVSPRFVN
;
A
#
# COMPACT_ATOMS: atom_id res chain seq x y z
N MET A 1 11.27 11.76 3.27
CA MET A 1 10.17 11.35 2.37
C MET A 1 8.93 11.10 3.20
N ASP A 2 7.76 11.48 2.70
CA ASP A 2 6.48 11.16 3.36
C ASP A 2 5.94 9.84 2.77
N PHE A 3 6.36 8.73 3.38
CA PHE A 3 6.05 7.39 2.87
C PHE A 3 4.56 7.07 2.98
N GLU A 4 3.84 7.61 3.98
CA GLU A 4 2.40 7.45 4.09
C GLU A 4 1.69 8.07 2.88
N LYS A 5 2.02 9.31 2.52
CA LYS A 5 1.42 9.97 1.33
C LYS A 5 1.72 9.21 0.05
N ILE A 6 2.94 8.73 -0.11
CA ILE A 6 3.35 7.95 -1.29
C ILE A 6 2.57 6.65 -1.35
N GLY A 7 2.49 5.92 -0.23
CA GLY A 7 1.75 4.67 -0.15
C GLY A 7 0.26 4.87 -0.40
N ARG A 8 -0.33 5.95 0.14
CA ARG A 8 -1.74 6.33 -0.11
C ARG A 8 -1.99 6.57 -1.59
N ALA A 9 -1.18 7.40 -2.24
CA ALA A 9 -1.33 7.70 -3.66
C ALA A 9 -1.18 6.44 -4.53
N ARG A 10 -0.20 5.58 -4.24
CA ARG A 10 0.03 4.33 -4.96
C ARG A 10 -1.10 3.32 -4.75
N LEU A 11 -1.60 3.15 -3.53
CA LEU A 11 -2.75 2.28 -3.24
C LEU A 11 -4.04 2.79 -3.86
N MET A 12 -4.26 4.09 -3.92
CA MET A 12 -5.42 4.68 -4.61
C MET A 12 -5.41 4.40 -6.12
N MET A 13 -4.24 4.27 -6.74
CA MET A 13 -4.11 3.84 -8.14
C MET A 13 -4.30 2.34 -8.30
N ARG A 14 -3.78 1.55 -7.36
CA ARG A 14 -3.82 0.08 -7.39
C ARG A 14 -5.19 -0.50 -7.04
N LEU A 15 -5.92 0.14 -6.13
CA LEU A 15 -7.21 -0.27 -5.56
C LEU A 15 -8.30 0.77 -5.87
N PRO A 16 -8.72 0.91 -7.14
CA PRO A 16 -9.68 1.96 -7.54
C PRO A 16 -11.02 1.84 -6.81
N ARG A 17 -11.46 0.62 -6.46
CA ARG A 17 -12.70 0.37 -5.70
C ARG A 17 -12.68 0.95 -4.29
N HIS A 18 -11.50 1.09 -3.70
CA HIS A 18 -11.32 1.57 -2.32
C HIS A 18 -10.79 3.02 -2.27
N ARG A 19 -10.73 3.71 -3.41
CA ARG A 19 -10.08 5.03 -3.53
C ARG A 19 -10.69 6.08 -2.60
N GLN A 20 -12.01 6.08 -2.43
CA GLN A 20 -12.70 7.01 -1.53
C GLN A 20 -12.36 6.73 -0.06
N GLN A 21 -12.43 5.47 0.36
CA GLN A 21 -12.04 5.05 1.71
C GLN A 21 -10.57 5.38 2.00
N LEU A 22 -9.68 5.17 1.02
CA LEU A 22 -8.27 5.54 1.11
C LEU A 22 -8.04 7.06 1.13
N ALA A 23 -8.97 7.89 0.69
CA ALA A 23 -8.85 9.34 0.77
C ALA A 23 -9.37 9.89 2.12
N GLU A 24 -10.43 9.29 2.64
CA GLU A 24 -11.19 9.82 3.78
C GLU A 24 -10.74 9.22 5.13
N LEU A 25 -10.36 7.94 5.16
CA LEU A 25 -10.04 7.24 6.40
C LEU A 25 -8.63 7.59 6.91
N ARG A 26 -8.54 7.86 8.21
CA ARG A 26 -7.32 8.26 8.93
C ARG A 26 -7.08 7.43 10.20
N PHE A 27 -7.37 6.13 10.12
CA PHE A 27 -7.10 5.23 11.24
C PHE A 27 -5.59 4.97 11.35
N LEU A 28 -5.07 4.87 12.58
CA LEU A 28 -3.65 4.61 12.83
C LEU A 28 -3.18 3.33 12.11
N SER A 29 -3.97 2.25 12.16
CA SER A 29 -3.68 0.99 11.47
C SER A 29 -3.57 1.16 9.95
N LEU A 30 -4.40 2.01 9.36
CA LEU A 30 -4.31 2.33 7.94
C LEU A 30 -3.05 3.14 7.65
N SER A 31 -2.76 4.19 8.41
CA SER A 31 -1.55 5.00 8.23
C SER A 31 -0.27 4.17 8.32
N THR A 32 -0.18 3.21 9.26
CA THR A 32 0.95 2.28 9.34
C THR A 32 1.07 1.39 8.09
N LEU A 33 -0.03 0.87 7.56
CA LEU A 33 -0.02 0.06 6.33
C LEU A 33 0.36 0.89 5.11
N LEU A 34 -0.12 2.14 5.03
CA LEU A 34 0.22 3.07 3.95
C LEU A 34 1.72 3.41 3.97
N GLU A 35 2.27 3.70 5.14
CA GLU A 35 3.70 3.97 5.30
C GLU A 35 4.55 2.76 4.89
N ALA A 36 4.22 1.57 5.39
CA ALA A 36 4.90 0.33 5.04
C ALA A 36 4.84 0.04 3.53
N TYR A 37 3.70 0.28 2.89
CA TYR A 37 3.54 0.13 1.45
C TYR A 37 4.38 1.14 0.68
N GLY A 38 4.43 2.41 1.13
CA GLY A 38 5.26 3.44 0.54
C GLY A 38 6.74 3.08 0.53
N ILE A 39 7.24 2.54 1.65
CA ILE A 39 8.61 2.03 1.76
C ILE A 39 8.83 0.86 0.79
N ALA A 40 7.96 -0.15 0.82
CA ALA A 40 8.10 -1.34 -0.03
C ALA A 40 8.10 -1.01 -1.53
N VAL A 41 7.24 -0.09 -1.97
CA VAL A 41 7.18 0.33 -3.38
C VAL A 41 8.42 1.10 -3.79
N ILE A 42 8.92 2.02 -2.96
CA ILE A 42 10.14 2.77 -3.28
C ILE A 42 11.33 1.83 -3.35
N THR A 43 11.52 0.97 -2.36
CA THR A 43 12.64 0.03 -2.37
C THR A 43 12.54 -0.95 -3.54
N ARG A 44 11.33 -1.42 -3.88
CA ARG A 44 11.13 -2.22 -5.10
C ARG A 44 11.49 -1.46 -6.36
N ASP A 45 11.04 -0.22 -6.50
CA ASP A 45 11.28 0.60 -7.69
C ASP A 45 12.78 0.92 -7.84
N GLU A 46 13.47 1.28 -6.75
CA GLU A 46 14.93 1.46 -6.71
C GLU A 46 15.68 0.17 -7.07
N LEU A 47 15.28 -0.97 -6.49
CA LEU A 47 15.86 -2.27 -6.84
C LEU A 47 15.62 -2.59 -8.32
N ARG A 48 14.45 -2.27 -8.89
CA ARG A 48 14.18 -2.51 -10.32
C ARG A 48 15.00 -1.62 -11.25
N GLU A 49 15.32 -0.40 -10.83
CA GLU A 49 16.17 0.51 -11.60
C GLU A 49 17.64 0.05 -11.62
N HIS A 50 18.09 -0.64 -10.56
CA HIS A 50 19.48 -1.07 -10.40
C HIS A 50 19.72 -2.58 -10.63
N ALA A 51 18.68 -3.42 -10.62
CA ALA A 51 18.81 -4.86 -10.74
C ALA A 51 18.83 -5.35 -12.19
N ILE A 52 19.68 -6.34 -12.44
CA ILE A 52 19.56 -7.24 -13.59
C ILE A 52 18.34 -8.13 -13.34
N SER A 53 17.49 -8.34 -14.35
CA SER A 53 16.25 -9.10 -14.23
C SER A 53 16.43 -10.43 -13.46
N GLY A 54 15.61 -10.65 -12.42
CA GLY A 54 15.60 -11.90 -11.65
C GLY A 54 16.18 -11.85 -10.22
N ASP A 55 16.41 -10.66 -9.65
CA ASP A 55 16.87 -10.53 -8.27
C ASP A 55 15.83 -11.06 -7.26
N PRO A 56 16.17 -12.07 -6.42
CA PRO A 56 15.30 -12.56 -5.34
C PRO A 56 14.79 -11.47 -4.39
N LEU A 57 15.53 -10.36 -4.24
CA LEU A 57 15.13 -9.23 -3.42
C LEU A 57 13.93 -8.50 -4.05
N THR A 58 13.93 -8.28 -5.37
CA THR A 58 12.78 -7.68 -6.06
C THR A 58 11.52 -8.51 -5.86
N ALA A 59 11.61 -9.84 -6.03
CA ALA A 59 10.49 -10.75 -5.81
C ALA A 59 9.99 -10.71 -4.35
N ARG A 60 10.88 -10.54 -3.38
CA ARG A 60 10.50 -10.37 -1.97
C ARG A 60 9.70 -9.10 -1.74
N TYR A 61 10.17 -7.96 -2.28
CA TYR A 61 9.45 -6.70 -2.15
C TYR A 61 8.12 -6.68 -2.91
N GLU A 62 8.00 -7.41 -4.02
CA GLU A 62 6.72 -7.62 -4.71
C GLU A 62 5.73 -8.40 -3.84
N ASN A 63 6.17 -9.48 -3.20
CA ASN A 63 5.34 -10.22 -2.25
C ASN A 63 4.92 -9.37 -1.04
N ASP A 64 5.85 -8.56 -0.51
CA ASP A 64 5.55 -7.65 0.60
C ASP A 64 4.50 -6.60 0.18
N CYS A 65 4.62 -6.03 -1.03
CA CYS A 65 3.61 -5.12 -1.59
C CYS A 65 2.24 -5.80 -1.66
N GLN A 66 2.16 -7.01 -2.21
CA GLN A 66 0.91 -7.75 -2.35
C GLN A 66 0.28 -8.08 -0.98
N ALA A 67 1.09 -8.52 -0.01
CA ALA A 67 0.61 -8.82 1.34
C ALA A 67 0.07 -7.57 2.05
N ILE A 68 0.63 -6.38 1.79
CA ILE A 68 0.12 -5.13 2.33
C ILE A 68 -1.17 -4.71 1.61
N GLU A 69 -1.24 -4.84 0.28
CA GLU A 69 -2.48 -4.62 -0.49
C GLU A 69 -3.65 -5.45 0.09
N ASP A 70 -3.44 -6.73 0.35
CA ASP A 70 -4.46 -7.63 0.89
C ASP A 70 -4.90 -7.24 2.31
N LYS A 71 -3.94 -6.82 3.17
CA LYS A 71 -4.24 -6.31 4.51
C LYS A 71 -5.05 -5.03 4.46
N VAL A 72 -4.73 -4.12 3.53
CA VAL A 72 -5.48 -2.88 3.33
C VAL A 72 -6.89 -3.19 2.85
N VAL A 73 -7.06 -4.06 1.85
CA VAL A 73 -8.39 -4.48 1.38
C VAL A 73 -9.20 -5.08 2.53
N SER A 74 -8.62 -6.02 3.27
CA SER A 74 -9.28 -6.64 4.43
C SER A 74 -9.70 -5.60 5.47
N LEU A 75 -8.81 -4.66 5.82
CA LEU A 75 -9.11 -3.57 6.74
C LEU A 75 -10.29 -2.74 6.22
N LEU A 76 -10.26 -2.33 4.96
CA LEU A 76 -11.29 -1.48 4.36
C LEU A 76 -12.63 -2.18 4.13
N THR A 77 -12.64 -3.51 3.96
CA THR A 77 -13.88 -4.31 3.90
C THR A 77 -14.48 -4.57 5.28
N ASN A 78 -13.65 -4.64 6.32
CA ASN A 78 -14.08 -4.84 7.71
C ASN A 78 -14.54 -3.53 8.37
N VAL A 79 -14.09 -2.38 7.85
CA VAL A 79 -14.70 -1.08 8.13
C VAL A 79 -16.05 -1.04 7.41
N SER A 80 -17.06 -1.64 8.03
CA SER A 80 -18.44 -1.67 7.54
C SER A 80 -18.94 -0.25 7.22
N PRO A 81 -19.77 -0.03 6.18
CA PRO A 81 -20.34 1.28 5.83
C PRO A 81 -21.27 1.87 6.92
N ARG A 82 -21.40 1.22 8.09
CA ARG A 82 -22.22 1.68 9.22
C ARG A 82 -21.60 2.82 10.04
N PHE A 83 -20.36 3.24 9.74
CA PHE A 83 -19.72 4.38 10.41
C PHE A 83 -19.69 5.68 9.59
N VAL A 84 -20.39 5.71 8.45
CA VAL A 84 -20.78 6.95 7.78
C VAL A 84 -22.26 7.22 8.09
N ASN A 85 -22.53 7.77 9.26
CA ASN A 85 -23.74 8.55 9.52
C ASN A 85 -23.48 9.60 10.60
#